data_AF-A0A357LE95-F1
#
_entry.id   AF-A0A357LE95-F1
#
_cell.length_a   1.000
_cell.length_b   1.000
_cell.length_c   1.000
_cell.angle_alpha   90.00
_cell.angle_beta   90.00
_cell.angle_gamma   90.00
#
_symmetry.space_group_name_H-M   'P 1'
#
loop_
_entity.id
_entity.type
_entity.pdbx_description
1 polymer ?
#
loop_
_entity_poly.entity_id
_entity_poly.type
_entity_poly.pdbx_seq_one_letter_code
_entity_poly.pdbx_strand_id
1 'polypeptide(L)'
;MGCILNRCTDHVASDLLVVAYYATFVLVTIALSYLANSKSIRTAASLIGMGWAFGLFAFFYLNVSGYFLVAVMYDTILAYHFWRMAKVELFAAPLYIALLFEITFIIFTQGVGLSSYAAMFILNRLFEIILLYLIGCSLFRFHVLRLQKKSPAPITDWRVRFVVG
;
A
#
# COMPACT_ATOMS: atom_id res chain seq x y z
N MET A 1 -11.11 0.25 -29.79
CA MET A 1 -10.32 -0.75 -29.04
C MET A 1 -8.84 -0.43 -29.09
N GLY A 2 -8.23 -0.16 -27.94
CA GLY A 2 -6.77 -0.07 -27.78
C GLY A 2 -6.28 -1.22 -26.90
N CYS A 3 -4.98 -1.54 -26.96
CA CYS A 3 -4.39 -2.59 -26.15
C CYS A 3 -3.16 -2.09 -25.40
N ILE A 4 -2.98 -2.55 -24.16
CA ILE A 4 -1.75 -2.41 -23.37
C ILE A 4 -1.30 -3.82 -23.01
N LEU A 5 -0.14 -4.23 -23.52
CA LEU A 5 0.34 -5.62 -23.44
C LEU A 5 -0.75 -6.61 -23.92
N ASN A 6 -1.19 -7.53 -23.06
CA ASN A 6 -2.18 -8.56 -23.39
C ASN A 6 -3.63 -8.12 -23.15
N ARG A 7 -3.86 -6.89 -22.66
CA ARG A 7 -5.20 -6.40 -22.31
C ARG A 7 -5.71 -5.42 -23.35
N CYS A 8 -6.79 -5.80 -24.03
CA CYS A 8 -7.48 -4.95 -25.00
C CYS A 8 -8.83 -4.47 -24.44
N THR A 9 -9.09 -3.17 -24.54
CA THR A 9 -10.32 -2.53 -24.04
C THR A 9 -10.66 -1.31 -24.89
N ASP A 10 -11.93 -0.93 -24.92
CA ASP A 10 -12.36 0.34 -25.53
C ASP A 10 -12.09 1.55 -24.62
N HIS A 11 -11.71 1.30 -23.36
CA HIS A 11 -11.50 2.32 -22.33
C HIS A 11 -10.03 2.49 -21.91
N VAL A 12 -9.07 2.27 -22.81
CA VAL A 12 -7.63 2.38 -22.50
C VAL A 12 -7.27 3.71 -21.84
N ALA A 13 -7.86 4.82 -22.32
CA ALA A 13 -7.62 6.13 -21.74
C ALA A 13 -8.07 6.23 -20.27
N SER A 14 -9.19 5.58 -19.91
CA SER A 14 -9.67 5.50 -18.54
C SER A 14 -8.75 4.66 -17.67
N ASP A 15 -8.28 3.52 -18.17
CA ASP A 15 -7.34 2.66 -17.45
C ASP A 15 -6.03 3.41 -17.16
N LEU A 16 -5.48 4.12 -18.15
CA LEU A 16 -4.28 4.95 -17.97
C LEU A 16 -4.48 6.09 -16.97
N LEU A 17 -5.67 6.72 -16.95
CA LEU A 17 -5.98 7.76 -15.99
C LEU A 17 -6.00 7.22 -14.56
N VAL A 18 -6.60 6.05 -14.35
CA VAL A 18 -6.61 5.36 -13.05
C VAL A 18 -5.18 5.00 -12.61
N VAL A 19 -4.36 4.50 -13.54
CA VAL A 19 -2.93 4.22 -13.27
C VAL A 19 -2.19 5.50 -12.87
N ALA A 20 -2.36 6.60 -13.61
CA ALA A 20 -1.74 7.87 -13.29
C ALA A 20 -2.19 8.39 -11.93
N TYR A 21 -3.48 8.28 -11.61
CA TYR A 21 -4.02 8.63 -10.30
C TYR A 21 -3.30 7.87 -9.17
N TYR A 22 -3.22 6.55 -9.23
CA TYR A 22 -2.52 5.78 -8.19
C TYR A 22 -1.01 6.01 -8.18
N ALA A 23 -0.38 6.20 -9.33
CA ALA A 23 1.04 6.52 -9.44
C ALA A 23 1.36 7.80 -8.65
N THR A 24 0.51 8.84 -8.73
CA THR A 24 0.73 10.07 -7.96
C THR A 24 0.69 9.82 -6.45
N PHE A 25 -0.28 9.06 -5.95
CA PHE A 25 -0.36 8.73 -4.52
C PHE A 25 0.82 7.88 -4.05
N VAL A 26 1.26 6.89 -4.84
CA VAL A 26 2.44 6.07 -4.52
C VAL A 26 3.69 6.95 -4.47
N LEU A 27 3.90 7.82 -5.47
CA LEU A 27 5.05 8.73 -5.50
C LEU A 27 5.05 9.70 -4.31
N VAL A 28 3.89 10.28 -3.95
CA VAL A 28 3.74 11.13 -2.77
C VAL A 28 4.06 10.35 -1.49
N THR A 29 3.55 9.12 -1.36
CA THR A 29 3.82 8.24 -0.21
C THR A 29 5.31 7.97 -0.06
N ILE A 30 6.00 7.62 -1.16
CA ILE A 30 7.44 7.38 -1.16
C ILE A 30 8.19 8.67 -0.80
N ALA A 31 7.90 9.79 -1.44
CA ALA A 31 8.58 11.07 -1.18
C ALA A 31 8.44 11.51 0.28
N LEU A 32 7.23 11.43 0.84
CA LEU A 32 6.99 11.76 2.25
C LEU A 32 7.69 10.78 3.21
N SER A 33 7.80 9.50 2.85
CA SER A 33 8.53 8.52 3.67
C SER A 33 10.03 8.85 3.81
N TYR A 34 10.65 9.43 2.78
CA TYR A 34 12.02 9.92 2.86
C TYR A 34 12.15 11.15 3.77
N LEU A 35 11.15 12.04 3.75
CA LEU A 35 11.12 13.21 4.63
C LEU A 35 10.85 12.85 6.10
N ALA A 36 10.14 11.74 6.35
CA ALA A 36 9.88 11.22 7.68
C ALA A 36 11.15 10.71 8.39
N ASN A 37 12.25 10.46 7.66
CA ASN A 37 13.53 9.99 8.19
C ASN A 37 13.38 8.77 9.14
N SER A 38 12.50 7.84 8.77
CA SER A 38 12.30 6.56 9.45
C SER A 38 12.58 5.42 8.48
N LYS A 39 13.45 4.49 8.88
CA LYS A 39 13.80 3.34 8.04
C LYS A 39 12.59 2.43 7.87
N SER A 40 11.81 2.24 8.93
CA SER A 40 10.63 1.39 8.93
C SER A 40 9.54 1.95 7.99
N ILE A 41 9.22 3.24 8.08
CA ILE A 41 8.23 3.89 7.18
C ILE A 41 8.70 3.83 5.72
N ARG A 42 9.98 4.14 5.45
CA ARG A 42 10.52 4.08 4.09
C ARG A 42 10.47 2.67 3.52
N THR A 43 10.78 1.66 4.34
CA THR A 43 10.70 0.25 3.95
C THR A 43 9.26 -0.13 3.62
N ALA A 44 8.30 0.27 4.46
CA ALA A 44 6.88 0.03 4.22
C ALA A 44 6.39 0.68 2.92
N ALA A 45 6.68 1.96 2.72
CA ALA A 45 6.32 2.69 1.51
C ALA A 45 6.95 2.06 0.24
N SER A 46 8.21 1.61 0.34
CA SER A 46 8.90 0.96 -0.78
C SER A 46 8.29 -0.41 -1.12
N LEU A 47 7.97 -1.22 -0.11
CA LEU A 47 7.34 -2.53 -0.30
C LEU A 47 5.95 -2.42 -0.92
N ILE A 48 5.13 -1.49 -0.42
CA ILE A 48 3.81 -1.17 -0.99
C ILE A 48 3.94 -0.64 -2.43
N GLY A 49 4.87 0.28 -2.68
CA GLY A 49 5.10 0.85 -4.00
C GLY A 49 5.59 -0.18 -5.03
N MET A 50 6.51 -1.08 -4.64
CA MET A 50 6.93 -2.20 -5.48
C MET A 50 5.78 -3.17 -5.75
N GLY A 51 4.93 -3.40 -4.74
CA GLY A 51 3.76 -4.26 -4.89
C GLY A 51 2.76 -3.72 -5.88
N TRP A 52 2.47 -2.42 -5.80
CA TRP A 52 1.63 -1.75 -6.76
C TRP A 52 2.21 -1.81 -8.18
N ALA A 53 3.51 -1.54 -8.35
CA ALA A 53 4.15 -1.60 -9.66
C ALA A 53 4.13 -3.02 -10.26
N PHE A 54 4.37 -4.03 -9.43
CA PHE A 54 4.29 -5.43 -9.84
C PHE A 54 2.85 -5.86 -10.16
N GLY A 55 1.88 -5.45 -9.33
CA GLY A 55 0.46 -5.68 -9.55
C GLY A 55 -0.05 -5.02 -10.84
N LEU A 56 0.46 -3.83 -11.17
CA LEU A 56 0.18 -3.14 -12.43
C LEU A 56 0.65 -3.98 -13.63
N PHE A 57 1.88 -4.49 -13.58
CA PHE A 57 2.41 -5.36 -14.62
C PHE A 57 1.55 -6.64 -14.74
N ALA A 58 1.22 -7.28 -13.62
CA ALA A 58 0.36 -8.46 -13.59
C ALA A 58 -1.03 -8.20 -14.19
N PHE A 59 -1.62 -7.03 -13.93
CA PHE A 59 -2.95 -6.65 -14.43
C PHE A 59 -3.03 -6.51 -15.96
N PHE A 60 -1.97 -6.01 -16.59
CA PHE A 60 -1.90 -5.85 -18.05
C PHE A 60 -1.40 -7.11 -18.76
N TYR A 61 -0.65 -7.98 -18.07
CA TYR A 61 -0.03 -9.15 -18.67
C TYR A 61 -0.83 -10.44 -18.48
N LEU A 62 -1.46 -10.63 -17.32
CA LEU A 62 -2.17 -11.86 -16.94
C LEU A 62 -3.68 -11.74 -17.19
N ASN A 63 -4.34 -12.90 -17.25
CA ASN A 63 -5.80 -12.96 -17.15
C ASN A 63 -6.27 -12.63 -15.72
N VAL A 64 -7.57 -12.43 -15.55
CA VAL A 64 -8.16 -11.98 -14.28
C VAL A 64 -7.82 -12.92 -13.12
N SER A 65 -7.93 -14.25 -13.32
CA SER A 65 -7.62 -15.23 -12.28
C SER A 65 -6.13 -15.24 -11.92
N GLY A 66 -5.25 -15.13 -12.91
CA GLY A 66 -3.80 -15.03 -12.71
C GLY A 66 -3.41 -13.76 -11.95
N TYR A 67 -4.06 -12.63 -12.25
CA TYR A 67 -3.89 -11.39 -11.50
C TYR A 67 -4.25 -11.55 -10.02
N PHE A 68 -5.42 -12.13 -9.71
CA PHE A 68 -5.83 -12.33 -8.31
C PHE A 68 -4.94 -13.32 -7.56
N LEU A 69 -4.45 -14.37 -8.23
CA LEU A 69 -3.47 -15.29 -7.63
C LEU A 69 -2.18 -14.56 -7.26
N VAL A 70 -1.65 -13.75 -8.17
CA VAL A 70 -0.44 -12.95 -7.93
C VAL A 70 -0.66 -11.93 -6.82
N ALA A 71 -1.82 -11.27 -6.78
CA ALA A 71 -2.18 -10.36 -5.71
C ALA A 71 -2.14 -11.06 -4.34
N VAL A 72 -2.82 -12.20 -4.18
CA VAL A 72 -2.81 -12.96 -2.92
C VAL A 72 -1.38 -13.38 -2.53
N MET A 73 -0.57 -13.85 -3.48
CA MET A 73 0.82 -14.23 -3.20
C MET A 73 1.63 -13.04 -2.69
N TYR A 74 1.53 -11.89 -3.37
CA TYR A 74 2.27 -10.70 -3.01
C TYR A 74 1.80 -10.10 -1.68
N ASP A 75 0.48 -10.01 -1.46
CA ASP A 75 -0.10 -9.53 -0.21
C ASP A 75 0.27 -10.43 0.96
N THR A 76 0.39 -11.75 0.75
CA THR A 76 0.87 -12.67 1.78
C THR A 76 2.32 -12.39 2.15
N ILE A 77 3.19 -12.12 1.16
CA ILE A 77 4.59 -11.74 1.40
C ILE A 77 4.66 -10.41 2.17
N LEU A 78 3.90 -9.41 1.74
CA LEU A 78 3.82 -8.12 2.43
C LEU A 78 3.28 -8.27 3.86
N ALA A 79 2.23 -9.07 4.05
CA ALA A 79 1.62 -9.31 5.35
C ALA A 79 2.64 -9.96 6.30
N TYR A 80 3.42 -10.93 5.80
CA TYR A 80 4.52 -11.50 6.57
C TYR A 80 5.55 -10.44 6.98
N HIS A 81 5.98 -9.58 6.04
CA HIS A 81 6.94 -8.50 6.34
C HIS A 81 6.38 -7.50 7.37
N PHE A 82 5.12 -7.09 7.25
CA PHE A 82 4.50 -6.17 8.21
C PHE A 82 4.18 -6.81 9.55
N TRP A 83 3.85 -8.10 9.59
CA TRP A 83 3.76 -8.83 10.86
C TRP A 83 5.09 -8.85 11.60
N ARG A 84 6.19 -9.12 10.88
CA ARG A 84 7.55 -9.07 11.44
C ARG A 84 7.90 -7.66 11.93
N MET A 85 7.57 -6.63 11.15
CA MET A 85 7.79 -5.24 11.52
C MET A 85 6.94 -4.82 12.73
N ALA A 86 5.69 -5.29 12.81
CA ALA A 86 4.74 -4.97 13.89
C ALA A 86 5.17 -5.48 15.27
N LYS A 87 6.12 -6.43 15.33
CA LYS A 87 6.71 -6.87 16.61
C LYS A 87 7.57 -5.79 17.27
N VAL A 88 8.04 -4.82 16.50
CA VAL A 88 8.91 -3.72 16.97
C VAL A 88 8.22 -2.37 16.78
N GLU A 89 7.49 -2.21 15.67
CA GLU A 89 6.93 -0.95 15.21
C GLU A 89 5.40 -0.98 15.20
N LEU A 90 4.75 -0.23 16.09
CA LEU A 90 3.29 -0.30 16.22
C LEU A 90 2.54 0.13 14.95
N PHE A 91 3.11 1.05 14.15
CA PHE A 91 2.48 1.52 12.91
C PHE A 91 2.36 0.43 11.82
N ALA A 92 3.15 -0.65 11.91
CA ALA A 92 3.08 -1.73 10.91
C ALA A 92 1.87 -2.66 11.14
N ALA A 93 1.28 -2.66 12.34
CA ALA A 93 0.17 -3.56 12.65
C ALA A 93 -1.10 -3.26 11.81
N PRO A 94 -1.53 -2.00 11.61
CA PRO A 94 -2.65 -1.70 10.71
C PRO A 94 -2.39 -2.15 9.26
N LEU A 95 -1.15 -2.04 8.77
CA LEU A 95 -0.79 -2.50 7.42
C LEU A 95 -0.94 -4.02 7.29
N TYR A 96 -0.46 -4.77 8.29
CA TYR A 96 -0.65 -6.22 8.34
C TYR A 96 -2.13 -6.61 8.33
N ILE A 97 -2.96 -5.94 9.15
CA ILE A 97 -4.40 -6.22 9.22
C ILE A 97 -5.09 -5.90 7.90
N ALA A 98 -4.75 -4.78 7.25
CA ALA A 98 -5.30 -4.40 5.95
C ALA A 98 -5.01 -5.47 4.87
N LEU A 99 -3.78 -5.99 4.83
CA LEU A 99 -3.42 -7.04 3.87
C LEU A 99 -4.09 -8.37 4.18
N LEU A 100 -4.22 -8.76 5.45
CA LEU A 100 -5.00 -9.95 5.80
C LEU A 100 -6.45 -9.83 5.33
N PHE A 101 -7.02 -8.63 5.44
CA PHE A 101 -8.35 -8.36 4.94
C PHE A 101 -8.41 -8.48 3.41
N GLU A 102 -7.46 -7.89 2.68
CA GLU A 102 -7.37 -8.01 1.21
C GLU A 102 -7.25 -9.47 0.77
N ILE A 103 -6.36 -10.25 1.38
CA ILE A 103 -6.18 -11.69 1.09
C ILE A 103 -7.49 -12.44 1.31
N THR A 104 -8.11 -12.27 2.48
CA THR A 104 -9.35 -12.96 2.84
C THR A 104 -10.48 -12.56 1.90
N PHE A 105 -10.55 -11.28 1.55
CA PHE A 105 -11.55 -10.73 0.63
C PHE A 105 -11.38 -11.29 -0.78
N ILE A 106 -10.15 -11.38 -1.31
CA ILE A 106 -9.89 -11.99 -2.62
C ILE A 106 -10.29 -13.46 -2.60
N ILE A 107 -9.85 -14.24 -1.61
CA ILE A 107 -10.18 -15.67 -1.51
C ILE A 107 -11.71 -15.87 -1.44
N PHE A 108 -12.39 -15.08 -0.61
CA PHE A 108 -13.84 -15.13 -0.49
C PHE A 108 -14.53 -14.79 -1.82
N THR A 109 -14.17 -13.67 -2.44
CA THR A 109 -14.81 -13.21 -3.69
C THR A 109 -14.59 -14.16 -4.86
N GLN A 110 -13.42 -14.79 -4.95
CA GLN A 110 -13.16 -15.85 -5.93
C GLN A 110 -13.98 -17.11 -5.63
N GLY A 111 -14.15 -17.48 -4.35
CA GLY A 111 -14.93 -18.64 -3.93
C GLY A 111 -16.43 -18.52 -4.19
N VAL A 112 -17.00 -17.31 -4.04
CA VAL A 112 -18.45 -17.06 -4.26
C VAL A 112 -18.80 -16.55 -5.65
N GLY A 113 -17.79 -16.36 -6.53
CA GLY A 113 -18.02 -15.87 -7.89
C GLY A 113 -18.50 -14.41 -7.96
N LEU A 114 -18.04 -13.55 -7.04
CA LEU A 114 -18.36 -12.12 -7.08
C LEU A 114 -17.80 -11.49 -8.37
N SER A 115 -18.46 -10.45 -8.89
CA SER A 115 -17.97 -9.77 -10.08
C SER A 115 -16.55 -9.23 -9.87
N SER A 116 -15.65 -9.51 -10.81
CA SER A 116 -14.26 -9.07 -10.72
C SER A 116 -14.12 -7.55 -10.68
N TYR A 117 -15.08 -6.84 -11.30
CA TYR A 117 -15.18 -5.39 -11.23
C TYR A 117 -15.41 -4.89 -9.79
N ALA A 118 -16.38 -5.46 -9.07
CA ALA A 118 -16.65 -5.07 -7.69
C ALA A 118 -15.48 -5.41 -6.77
N ALA A 119 -14.85 -6.57 -6.98
CA ALA A 119 -13.66 -6.97 -6.23
C ALA A 119 -12.51 -5.98 -6.44
N MET A 120 -12.17 -5.65 -7.70
CA MET A 120 -11.11 -4.68 -8.01
C MET A 120 -11.43 -3.28 -7.47
N PHE A 121 -12.69 -2.85 -7.52
CA PHE A 121 -13.09 -1.56 -6.96
C PHE A 121 -12.83 -1.49 -5.45
N ILE A 122 -13.23 -2.51 -4.69
CA ILE A 122 -13.04 -2.56 -3.24
C ILE A 122 -11.54 -2.62 -2.89
N LEU A 123 -10.77 -3.46 -3.57
CA LEU A 123 -9.33 -3.56 -3.37
C LEU A 123 -8.61 -2.24 -3.65
N ASN A 124 -9.01 -1.52 -4.70
CA ASN A 124 -8.47 -0.20 -4.98
C ASN A 124 -8.79 0.81 -3.86
N ARG A 125 -9.98 0.77 -3.25
CA ARG A 125 -10.31 1.64 -2.10
C ARG A 125 -9.53 1.29 -0.84
N LEU A 126 -9.27 0.01 -0.59
CA LEU A 126 -8.40 -0.42 0.51
C LEU A 126 -6.97 0.04 0.30
N PHE A 127 -6.47 -0.08 -0.93
CA PHE A 127 -5.15 0.41 -1.30
C PHE A 127 -5.03 1.94 -1.09
N GLU A 128 -6.05 2.72 -1.42
CA GLU A 128 -6.09 4.17 -1.10
C GLU A 128 -5.94 4.43 0.39
N ILE A 129 -6.66 3.66 1.22
CA ILE A 129 -6.59 3.78 2.68
C ILE A 129 -5.18 3.45 3.17
N ILE A 130 -4.52 2.42 2.62
CA ILE A 130 -3.14 2.07 2.93
C ILE A 130 -2.18 3.22 2.58
N LEU A 131 -2.31 3.81 1.40
CA LEU A 131 -1.47 4.94 0.98
C LEU A 131 -1.70 6.18 1.86
N LEU A 132 -2.96 6.54 2.10
CA LEU A 132 -3.32 7.66 2.99
C LEU A 132 -2.81 7.44 4.41
N TYR A 133 -2.88 6.21 4.91
CA TYR A 133 -2.32 5.85 6.21
C TYR A 133 -0.81 6.07 6.25
N LEU A 134 -0.06 5.59 5.26
CA LEU A 134 1.40 5.79 5.18
C LEU A 134 1.78 7.27 5.04
N ILE A 135 1.02 8.04 4.25
CA ILE A 135 1.15 9.50 4.15
C ILE A 135 0.95 10.13 5.53
N GLY A 136 -0.12 9.76 6.24
CA GLY A 136 -0.43 10.24 7.59
C GLY A 136 0.68 9.92 8.59
N CYS A 137 1.17 8.67 8.60
CA CYS A 137 2.30 8.27 9.45
C CYS A 137 3.57 9.06 9.14
N SER A 138 3.86 9.31 7.85
CA SER A 138 5.02 10.09 7.42
C SER A 138 4.93 11.54 7.89
N LEU A 139 3.77 12.18 7.71
CA LEU A 139 3.52 13.56 8.18
C LEU A 139 3.56 13.66 9.70
N PHE A 140 2.97 12.68 10.40
CA PHE A 140 3.00 12.60 11.86
C PHE A 140 4.43 12.48 12.38
N ARG A 141 5.26 11.59 11.79
CA ARG A 141 6.68 11.47 12.12
C ARG A 141 7.41 12.79 11.95
N PHE A 142 7.23 13.42 10.80
CA PHE A 142 7.88 14.67 10.47
C PHE A 142 7.50 15.79 11.46
N HIS A 143 6.23 15.85 11.86
CA HIS A 143 5.77 16.78 12.88
C HIS A 143 6.43 16.52 14.25
N VAL A 144 6.49 15.26 14.69
CA VAL A 144 7.15 14.87 15.95
C VAL A 144 8.63 15.21 15.93
N LEU A 145 9.35 14.96 14.82
CA LEU A 145 10.76 15.32 14.68
C LEU A 145 10.98 16.84 14.77
N ARG A 146 10.07 17.64 14.17
CA ARG A 146 10.13 19.11 14.28
C ARG A 146 9.91 19.57 15.71
N LEU A 147 8.99 18.95 16.46
CA LEU A 147 8.77 19.26 17.87
C LEU A 147 9.99 18.91 18.72
N GLN A 148 10.58 17.74 18.51
CA GLN A 148 11.80 17.32 19.21
C GLN A 148 12.98 18.28 18.98
N LYS A 149 13.16 18.79 17.76
CA LYS A 149 14.20 19.79 17.47
C LYS A 149 13.99 21.13 18.18
N LYS A 150 12.75 21.48 18.51
CA LYS A 150 12.38 22.74 19.16
C LYS A 150 12.35 22.63 20.69
N SER A 151 12.19 21.43 21.24
CA SER A 151 12.11 21.22 22.67
C SER A 151 13.49 21.00 23.30
N PRO A 152 13.80 21.66 24.43
CA PRO A 152 15.05 21.44 25.16
C PRO A 152 15.09 20.11 25.94
N ALA A 153 13.94 19.48 26.17
CA ALA A 153 13.84 18.18 26.85
C ALA A 153 13.46 17.05 25.86
N PRO A 154 14.08 15.85 25.98
CA PRO A 154 13.74 14.72 25.12
C PRO A 154 12.30 14.26 25.38
N ILE A 155 11.48 14.26 24.33
CA ILE A 155 10.11 13.72 24.38
C ILE A 155 10.23 12.19 24.40
N THR A 156 9.78 11.54 25.48
CA THR A 156 9.82 10.06 25.65
C THR A 156 8.45 9.38 25.55
N ASP A 157 7.44 10.12 25.12
CA ASP A 157 6.03 9.68 25.10
C ASP A 157 5.75 8.62 24.01
N TRP A 158 4.57 7.99 24.07
CA TRP A 158 4.10 6.99 23.10
C TRP A 158 4.17 7.47 21.65
N ARG A 159 4.05 8.79 21.41
CA ARG A 159 4.20 9.44 20.10
C ARG A 159 5.54 9.18 19.45
N VAL A 160 6.58 8.99 20.25
CA VAL A 160 7.92 8.66 19.77
C VAL A 160 7.96 7.16 19.47
N ARG A 161 7.49 6.30 20.39
CA ARG A 161 7.40 4.85 20.18
C ARG A 161 6.55 4.41 18.98
N PHE A 162 5.52 5.17 18.61
CA PHE A 162 4.67 4.86 17.45
C PHE A 162 5.44 4.92 16.11
N VAL A 163 6.61 5.56 16.10
CA VAL A 163 7.29 5.95 14.85
C VAL A 163 8.82 5.86 14.94
N VAL A 164 9.35 5.25 16.00
CA VAL A 164 10.79 5.06 16.19
C VAL A 164 11.22 3.79 15.46
N GLY A 165 11.74 4.00 14.26
CA GLY A 165 12.43 3.01 13.44
C GLY A 165 13.41 3.62 12.47
#